data_AF-A0AAD4ZZH4-F1
#
_entry.id   AF-A0AAD4ZZH4-F1
#
_cell.length_a   1.000
_cell.length_b   1.000
_cell.length_c   1.000
_cell.angle_alpha   90.00
_cell.angle_beta   90.00
_cell.angle_gamma   90.00
#
_symmetry.space_group_name_H-M   'P 1'
#
loop_
_entity.id
_entity.type
_entity.pdbx_description
1 polymer ?
#
loop_
_entity_poly.entity_id
_entity_poly.type
_entity_poly.pdbx_seq_one_letter_code
_entity_poly.pdbx_strand_id
1 'polypeptide(L)'
;LSLSLSLSLYAFVTSRLDYCNALLSGCASKCINKLQLVQNAAARVLTRSRKYDHITPVLISLHWLPIKSRIDYKILLLTYKALNGLAPQYLSELLYQYDPPRLLRSKGAGYLLVPQIMKTTAGGRSFSYKAPQLWNSLPTSVRDSDTVSGFKWRLKTYLSSQAF
;
A
#
# COMPACT_ATOMS: atom_id res chain seq x y z
N LEU A 1 24.34 5.97 -15.89
CA LEU A 1 23.39 7.11 -15.86
C LEU A 1 21.96 6.71 -15.45
N SER A 2 21.35 5.65 -16.01
CA SER A 2 19.99 5.21 -15.58
C SER A 2 19.95 4.59 -14.17
N LEU A 3 20.95 3.77 -13.82
CA LEU A 3 21.07 3.14 -12.49
C LEU A 3 21.27 4.17 -11.38
N SER A 4 22.15 5.15 -11.56
CA SER A 4 22.42 6.20 -10.57
C SER A 4 21.20 7.10 -10.33
N LEU A 5 20.47 7.49 -11.38
CA LEU A 5 19.20 8.22 -11.26
C LEU A 5 18.11 7.41 -10.55
N SER A 6 18.01 6.12 -10.86
CA SER A 6 17.06 5.23 -10.18
C SER A 6 17.37 5.06 -8.69
N LEU A 7 18.66 4.98 -8.32
CA LEU A 7 19.14 4.92 -6.95
C LEU A 7 18.88 6.22 -6.19
N SER A 8 19.13 7.39 -6.79
CA SER A 8 18.83 8.68 -6.17
C SER A 8 17.32 8.89 -5.97
N LEU A 9 16.49 8.52 -6.94
CA LEU A 9 15.02 8.58 -6.79
C LEU A 9 14.51 7.60 -5.73
N TYR A 10 15.09 6.41 -5.68
CA TYR A 10 14.80 5.45 -4.62
C TYR A 10 15.22 6.00 -3.24
N ALA A 11 16.43 6.53 -3.13
CA ALA A 11 17.01 7.07 -1.91
C ALA A 11 16.40 8.39 -1.43
N PHE A 12 15.74 9.18 -2.28
CA PHE A 12 15.07 10.42 -1.85
C PHE A 12 13.56 10.28 -1.72
N VAL A 13 12.90 9.66 -2.70
CA VAL A 13 11.44 9.56 -2.73
C VAL A 13 11.00 8.32 -1.95
N THR A 14 11.62 7.16 -2.20
CA THR A 14 11.18 5.90 -1.59
C THR A 14 11.63 5.80 -0.14
N SER A 15 12.83 6.28 0.22
CA SER A 15 13.29 6.29 1.63
C SER A 15 12.44 7.18 2.53
N ARG A 16 12.01 8.37 2.05
CA ARG A 16 11.18 9.31 2.80
C ARG A 16 9.73 8.85 2.88
N LEU A 17 9.22 8.22 1.81
CA LEU A 17 7.94 7.52 1.83
C LEU A 17 8.00 6.33 2.81
N ASP A 18 9.10 5.58 2.82
CA ASP A 18 9.30 4.40 3.67
C ASP A 18 9.53 4.79 5.14
N TYR A 19 10.09 5.96 5.45
CA TYR A 19 10.24 6.44 6.82
C TYR A 19 8.91 6.85 7.44
N CYS A 20 7.96 7.37 6.64
CA CYS A 20 6.67 7.88 7.11
C CYS A 20 5.54 6.82 7.10
N ASN A 21 5.86 5.52 7.07
CA ASN A 21 4.91 4.41 6.92
C ASN A 21 3.73 4.43 7.93
N ALA A 22 3.93 4.91 9.16
CA ALA A 22 2.87 5.01 10.18
C ALA A 22 1.96 6.24 10.04
N LEU A 23 2.38 7.26 9.27
CA LEU A 23 1.71 8.56 9.13
C LEU A 23 0.98 8.73 7.78
N LEU A 24 1.27 7.89 6.78
CA LEU A 24 0.81 8.11 5.40
C LEU A 24 -0.68 7.81 5.16
N SER A 25 -1.31 6.93 5.94
CA SER A 25 -2.79 6.84 5.97
C SER A 25 -3.41 8.15 6.45
N GLY A 26 -2.66 8.93 7.25
CA GLY A 26 -2.92 10.27 7.76
C GLY A 26 -2.68 11.46 6.81
N CYS A 27 -1.99 11.28 5.67
CA CYS A 27 -1.59 12.40 4.82
C CYS A 27 -2.70 12.98 3.94
N ALA A 28 -3.02 14.27 4.07
CA ALA A 28 -4.03 14.95 3.24
C ALA A 28 -3.84 14.68 1.74
N SER A 29 -4.94 14.55 1.00
CA SER A 29 -4.95 14.29 -0.45
C SER A 29 -4.06 15.28 -1.23
N LYS A 30 -4.00 16.54 -0.77
CA LYS A 30 -3.09 17.57 -1.30
C LYS A 30 -1.62 17.14 -1.27
N CYS A 31 -1.16 16.53 -0.18
CA CYS A 31 0.22 16.06 -0.05
C CYS A 31 0.49 14.87 -0.98
N ILE A 32 -0.46 13.92 -1.07
CA ILE A 32 -0.37 12.77 -1.98
C ILE A 32 -0.27 13.25 -3.44
N ASN A 33 -1.08 14.24 -3.82
CA ASN A 33 -1.04 14.81 -5.17
C ASN A 33 0.31 15.46 -5.48
N LYS A 34 0.88 16.22 -4.54
CA LYS A 34 2.23 16.79 -4.70
C LYS A 34 3.29 15.69 -4.91
N LEU A 35 3.23 14.62 -4.12
CA LEU A 35 4.12 13.47 -4.27
C LEU A 35 3.95 12.76 -5.61
N GLN A 36 2.72 12.64 -6.11
CA GLN A 36 2.45 12.08 -7.43
C GLN A 36 3.07 12.93 -8.54
N LEU A 37 2.98 14.27 -8.43
CA LEU A 37 3.62 15.17 -9.41
C LEU A 37 5.15 15.01 -9.41
N VAL A 38 5.77 14.87 -8.24
CA VAL A 38 7.22 14.60 -8.12
C VAL A 38 7.57 13.25 -8.75
N GLN A 39 6.79 12.20 -8.48
CA GLN A 39 6.99 10.88 -9.11
C GLN A 39 6.85 10.96 -10.63
N ASN A 40 5.85 11.68 -11.13
CA ASN A 40 5.59 11.83 -12.56
C ASN A 40 6.76 12.57 -13.23
N ALA A 41 7.25 13.66 -12.62
CA ALA A 41 8.41 14.40 -13.13
C ALA A 41 9.65 13.50 -13.18
N ALA A 42 9.91 12.74 -12.12
CA ALA A 42 11.00 11.77 -12.07
C ALA A 42 10.92 10.69 -13.16
N ALA A 43 9.74 10.12 -13.37
CA ALA A 43 9.50 9.13 -14.41
C ALA A 43 9.77 9.70 -15.81
N ARG A 44 9.34 10.95 -16.07
CA ARG A 44 9.61 11.65 -17.34
C ARG A 44 11.09 11.92 -17.56
N VAL A 45 11.81 12.37 -16.54
CA VAL A 45 13.26 12.61 -16.63
C VAL A 45 14.00 11.32 -16.97
N LEU A 46 13.62 10.20 -16.34
CA LEU A 46 14.27 8.92 -16.55
C LEU A 46 14.00 8.33 -17.93
N THR A 47 12.77 8.49 -18.45
CA THR A 47 12.36 7.98 -19.77
C THR A 47 12.53 8.98 -20.91
N ARG A 48 12.96 10.22 -20.60
CA ARG A 48 13.02 11.35 -21.54
C ARG A 48 11.70 11.60 -22.27
N SER A 49 10.58 11.32 -21.60
CA SER A 49 9.23 11.57 -22.12
C SER A 49 8.96 13.07 -22.19
N ARG A 50 8.16 13.52 -23.16
CA ARG A 50 7.81 14.95 -23.29
C ARG A 50 6.92 15.37 -22.13
N LYS A 51 6.82 16.68 -21.88
CA LYS A 51 6.03 17.25 -20.77
C LYS A 51 4.55 16.85 -20.82
N TYR A 52 3.98 16.79 -22.02
CA TYR A 52 2.55 16.60 -22.24
C TYR A 52 2.14 15.15 -22.56
N ASP A 53 3.10 14.23 -22.69
CA ASP A 53 2.79 12.82 -22.94
C ASP A 53 1.98 12.25 -21.78
N HIS A 54 1.10 11.29 -22.03
CA HIS A 54 0.38 10.60 -20.96
C HIS A 54 1.37 9.91 -20.02
N ILE A 55 1.23 10.14 -18.71
CA ILE A 55 2.16 9.60 -17.72
C ILE A 55 1.91 8.12 -17.42
N THR A 56 0.68 7.64 -17.58
CA THR A 56 0.28 6.25 -17.35
C THR A 56 1.15 5.23 -18.09
N PRO A 57 1.35 5.30 -19.42
CA PRO A 57 2.21 4.35 -20.13
C PRO A 57 3.67 4.41 -19.66
N VAL A 58 4.15 5.57 -19.23
CA VAL A 58 5.50 5.75 -18.66
C VAL A 58 5.62 5.03 -17.30
N LEU A 59 4.60 5.11 -16.45
CA LEU A 59 4.61 4.41 -15.16
C LEU A 59 4.51 2.89 -15.35
N ILE A 60 3.71 2.43 -16.31
CA ILE A 60 3.57 1.01 -16.66
C ILE A 60 4.90 0.45 -17.17
N SER A 61 5.56 1.14 -18.11
CA SER A 61 6.85 0.70 -18.67
C SER A 61 7.97 0.65 -17.62
N LEU A 62 7.89 1.49 -16.59
CA LEU A 62 8.80 1.48 -15.44
C LEU A 62 8.39 0.47 -14.35
N HIS A 63 7.23 -0.17 -14.47
CA HIS A 63 6.61 -0.97 -13.41
C HIS A 63 6.45 -0.21 -12.08
N TRP A 64 6.16 1.08 -12.16
CA TRP A 64 5.98 1.97 -11.02
C TRP A 64 4.51 2.12 -10.67
N LEU A 65 4.14 1.73 -9.44
CA LEU A 65 2.81 2.02 -8.91
C LEU A 65 2.64 3.52 -8.62
N PRO A 66 1.44 4.09 -8.81
CA PRO A 66 1.10 5.43 -8.34
C PRO A 66 1.27 5.54 -6.82
N ILE A 67 1.51 6.75 -6.31
CA ILE A 67 1.78 7.00 -4.88
C ILE A 67 0.66 6.45 -3.99
N LYS A 68 -0.60 6.63 -4.36
CA LYS A 68 -1.74 6.10 -3.58
C LYS A 68 -1.65 4.58 -3.44
N SER A 69 -1.49 3.87 -4.54
CA SER A 69 -1.34 2.41 -4.54
C SER A 69 -0.08 1.94 -3.81
N ARG A 70 1.00 2.75 -3.80
CA ARG A 70 2.20 2.45 -2.98
C ARG A 70 1.92 2.54 -1.48
N ILE A 71 1.11 3.50 -1.05
CA ILE A 71 0.69 3.61 0.36
C ILE A 71 -0.12 2.37 0.75
N ASP A 72 -1.11 2.00 -0.07
CA ASP A 72 -1.93 0.81 0.18
C ASP A 72 -1.06 -0.47 0.20
N TYR A 73 -0.11 -0.59 -0.73
CA TYR A 73 0.87 -1.68 -0.77
C TYR A 73 1.64 -1.81 0.55
N LYS A 74 2.11 -0.69 1.10
CA LYS A 74 2.89 -0.67 2.35
C LYS A 74 2.04 -1.02 3.56
N ILE A 75 0.82 -0.48 3.66
CA ILE A 75 -0.12 -0.82 4.72
C ILE A 75 -0.38 -2.33 4.70
N LEU A 76 -0.73 -2.88 3.53
CA LEU A 76 -1.03 -4.30 3.37
C LEU A 76 0.17 -5.21 3.63
N LEU A 77 1.38 -4.80 3.23
CA LEU A 77 2.61 -5.53 3.55
C LEU A 77 2.87 -5.55 5.07
N LEU A 78 2.59 -4.44 5.76
CA LEU A 78 2.72 -4.36 7.20
C LEU A 78 1.66 -5.23 7.89
N THR A 79 0.42 -5.23 7.40
CA THR A 79 -0.66 -6.11 7.86
C THR A 79 -0.28 -7.58 7.71
N TYR A 80 0.20 -8.00 6.53
CA TYR A 80 0.65 -9.37 6.32
C TYR A 80 1.73 -9.77 7.32
N LYS A 81 2.75 -8.91 7.53
CA LYS A 81 3.80 -9.17 8.50
C LYS A 81 3.27 -9.27 9.93
N ALA A 82 2.36 -8.39 10.32
CA ALA A 82 1.76 -8.38 11.65
C ALA A 82 0.94 -9.66 11.92
N LEU A 83 0.23 -10.16 10.90
CA LEU A 83 -0.54 -11.42 11.00
C LEU A 83 0.37 -12.66 11.07
N ASN A 84 1.56 -12.60 10.48
CA ASN A 84 2.52 -13.71 10.47
C ASN A 84 3.60 -13.59 11.58
N GLY A 85 3.43 -12.69 12.55
CA GLY A 85 4.38 -12.51 13.66
C GLY A 85 5.75 -11.92 13.26
N LEU A 86 5.85 -11.31 12.08
CA LEU A 86 7.07 -10.69 11.53
C LEU A 86 7.14 -9.17 11.73
N ALA A 87 6.18 -8.60 12.46
CA ALA A 87 6.14 -7.19 12.81
C ALA A 87 6.22 -7.02 14.34
N PRO A 88 6.63 -5.84 14.83
CA PRO A 88 6.57 -5.54 16.26
C PRO A 88 5.19 -5.80 16.87
N GLN A 89 5.18 -6.32 18.11
CA GLN A 89 3.97 -6.76 18.80
C GLN A 89 2.87 -5.68 18.86
N TYR A 90 3.26 -4.42 19.08
CA TYR A 90 2.30 -3.30 19.13
C TYR A 90 1.48 -3.13 17.84
N LEU A 91 1.97 -3.57 16.67
CA LEU A 91 1.21 -3.52 15.42
C LEU A 91 0.22 -4.68 15.30
N SER A 92 0.62 -5.86 15.76
CA SER A 92 -0.25 -7.04 15.78
C SER A 92 -1.41 -6.85 16.74
N GLU A 93 -1.19 -6.20 17.88
CA GLU A 93 -2.24 -5.88 18.87
C GLU A 93 -3.30 -4.89 18.34
N LEU A 94 -2.99 -4.14 17.28
CA LEU A 94 -3.95 -3.23 16.63
C LEU A 94 -4.90 -3.94 15.66
N LEU A 95 -4.66 -5.23 15.35
CA LEU A 95 -5.42 -6.00 14.38
C LEU A 95 -6.18 -7.13 15.10
N TYR A 96 -7.51 -7.11 14.99
CA TYR A 96 -8.36 -8.13 15.58
C TYR A 96 -8.91 -9.05 14.49
N GLN A 97 -8.85 -10.36 14.73
CA GLN A 97 -9.49 -11.32 13.84
C GLN A 97 -11.02 -11.18 13.91
N TYR A 98 -11.68 -11.32 12.77
CA TYR A 98 -13.14 -11.31 12.72
C TYR A 98 -13.70 -12.66 13.18
N ASP A 99 -14.30 -12.70 14.36
CA ASP A 99 -15.03 -13.87 14.86
C ASP A 99 -16.55 -13.61 14.89
N PRO A 100 -17.31 -14.12 13.91
CA PRO A 100 -18.76 -13.98 13.92
C PRO A 100 -19.38 -14.91 14.98
N PRO A 101 -20.46 -14.48 15.68
CA PRO A 101 -21.13 -15.28 16.70
C PRO A 101 -21.82 -16.55 16.16
N ARG A 102 -21.89 -16.70 14.83
CA ARG A 102 -22.44 -17.88 14.14
C ARG A 102 -21.41 -18.40 13.14
N LEU A 103 -21.36 -19.71 12.94
CA LEU A 103 -20.50 -20.37 11.94
C LEU A 103 -20.95 -19.99 10.53
N LEU A 104 -20.46 -18.86 10.04
CA LEU A 104 -20.68 -18.39 8.68
C LEU A 104 -19.52 -18.86 7.78
N ARG A 105 -19.80 -18.99 6.47
CA ARG A 105 -18.79 -19.29 5.43
C ARG A 105 -17.60 -18.33 5.46
N SER A 106 -17.77 -17.13 6.02
CA SER A 106 -16.74 -16.11 6.21
C SER A 106 -15.75 -16.37 7.35
N LYS A 107 -16.05 -17.29 8.30
CA LYS A 107 -15.18 -17.58 9.45
C LYS A 107 -13.82 -18.18 9.03
N GLY A 108 -13.78 -18.94 7.94
CA GLY A 108 -12.55 -19.54 7.40
C GLY A 108 -11.75 -18.62 6.45
N ALA A 109 -12.22 -17.41 6.17
CA ALA A 109 -11.66 -16.56 5.12
C ALA A 109 -10.58 -15.58 5.62
N GLY A 110 -10.18 -15.62 6.90
CA GLY A 110 -9.09 -14.79 7.44
C GLY A 110 -9.36 -13.28 7.39
N TYR A 111 -10.60 -12.87 7.64
CA TYR A 111 -10.98 -11.45 7.69
C TYR A 111 -10.58 -10.79 9.01
N LEU A 112 -10.34 -9.48 8.94
CA LEU A 112 -10.06 -8.64 10.10
C LEU A 112 -11.29 -7.85 10.51
N LEU A 113 -11.46 -7.63 11.81
CA LEU A 113 -12.49 -6.76 12.35
C LEU A 113 -12.15 -5.31 11.98
N VAL A 114 -13.08 -4.63 11.31
CA VAL A 114 -12.97 -3.19 11.04
C VAL A 114 -13.59 -2.45 12.24
N PRO A 115 -12.82 -1.72 13.06
CA PRO A 115 -13.36 -1.04 14.23
C PRO A 115 -14.32 0.08 13.80
N GLN A 116 -15.37 0.30 14.61
CA GLN A 116 -16.22 1.48 14.44
C GLN A 116 -15.47 2.72 14.91
N ILE A 117 -15.42 3.74 14.06
CA ILE A 117 -14.75 5.00 14.34
C ILE A 117 -15.78 6.11 14.53
N MET A 118 -15.60 6.92 15.56
CA MET A 118 -16.49 8.06 15.83
C MET A 118 -16.18 9.30 14.97
N LYS A 119 -14.94 9.42 14.48
CA LYS A 119 -14.51 10.51 13.60
C LYS A 119 -13.79 9.95 12.37
N THR A 120 -14.40 10.15 11.20
CA THR A 120 -13.87 9.70 9.90
C THR A 120 -12.53 10.34 9.53
N THR A 121 -12.23 11.53 10.07
CA THR A 121 -11.02 12.29 9.74
C THR A 121 -9.77 11.85 10.49
N ALA A 122 -9.83 11.60 11.80
CA ALA A 122 -8.66 11.15 12.58
C ALA A 122 -8.64 9.62 12.72
N GLY A 123 -9.76 9.01 13.10
CA GLY A 123 -9.88 7.56 13.28
C GLY A 123 -9.86 6.80 11.95
N GLY A 124 -10.44 7.37 10.88
CA GLY A 124 -10.47 6.74 9.56
C GLY A 124 -9.12 6.65 8.86
N ARG A 125 -8.09 7.24 9.47
CA ARG A 125 -6.73 7.32 8.95
C ARG A 125 -5.75 6.52 9.79
N SER A 126 -6.20 5.90 10.88
CA SER A 126 -5.33 5.05 11.69
C SER A 126 -5.02 3.74 10.96
N PHE A 127 -3.88 3.14 11.31
CA PHE A 127 -3.55 1.79 10.86
C PHE A 127 -4.65 0.79 11.28
N SER A 128 -5.12 0.87 12.53
CA SER A 128 -6.15 -0.01 13.08
C SER A 128 -7.48 0.00 12.31
N TYR A 129 -7.79 1.08 11.59
CA TYR A 129 -8.98 1.15 10.73
C TYR A 129 -8.66 0.80 9.28
N LYS A 130 -7.61 1.42 8.71
CA LYS A 130 -7.30 1.27 7.28
C LYS A 130 -6.76 -0.10 6.91
N ALA A 131 -5.95 -0.72 7.76
CA ALA A 131 -5.40 -2.04 7.48
C ALA A 131 -6.49 -3.11 7.35
N PRO A 132 -7.44 -3.28 8.30
CA PRO A 132 -8.55 -4.21 8.15
C PRO A 132 -9.41 -3.93 6.91
N GLN A 133 -9.69 -2.66 6.62
CA GLN A 133 -10.50 -2.27 5.45
C GLN A 133 -9.84 -2.70 4.13
N LEU A 134 -8.54 -2.43 3.97
CA LEU A 134 -7.79 -2.80 2.78
C LEU A 134 -7.56 -4.31 2.69
N TRP A 135 -7.28 -4.96 3.82
CA TRP A 135 -7.05 -6.40 3.86
C TRP A 135 -8.28 -7.18 3.42
N ASN A 136 -9.46 -6.78 3.92
CA ASN A 136 -10.72 -7.46 3.60
C ASN A 136 -11.17 -7.25 2.15
N SER A 137 -10.67 -6.23 1.45
CA SER A 137 -10.94 -6.02 0.02
C SER A 137 -9.99 -6.81 -0.90
N LEU A 138 -8.99 -7.49 -0.34
CA LEU A 138 -8.08 -8.31 -1.14
C LEU A 138 -8.70 -9.66 -1.52
N PRO A 139 -8.48 -10.12 -2.78
CA PRO A 139 -8.83 -11.46 -3.17
C PRO A 139 -8.03 -12.49 -2.37
N THR A 140 -8.63 -13.67 -2.14
CA THR A 140 -8.00 -14.77 -1.40
C THR A 140 -6.67 -15.20 -2.03
N SER A 141 -6.57 -15.19 -3.37
CA SER A 141 -5.34 -15.51 -4.10
C SER A 141 -4.13 -14.66 -3.69
N VAL A 142 -4.36 -13.40 -3.27
CA VAL A 142 -3.30 -12.52 -2.77
C VAL A 142 -3.04 -12.80 -1.29
N ARG A 143 -4.08 -12.98 -0.48
CA ARG A 143 -3.98 -13.19 0.98
C ARG A 143 -3.33 -14.51 1.36
N ASP A 144 -3.66 -15.59 0.64
CA ASP A 144 -3.15 -16.96 0.86
C ASP A 144 -1.76 -17.14 0.22
N SER A 145 -0.89 -16.14 0.39
CA SER A 145 0.50 -16.25 -0.04
C SER A 145 1.33 -16.86 1.07
N ASP A 146 2.04 -17.95 0.79
CA ASP A 146 2.83 -18.70 1.79
C ASP A 146 4.08 -17.96 2.25
N THR A 147 4.56 -17.00 1.45
CA THR A 147 5.78 -16.25 1.74
C THR A 147 5.58 -14.75 1.57
N VAL A 148 6.34 -13.96 2.33
CA VAL A 148 6.40 -12.50 2.19
C VAL A 148 6.74 -12.09 0.75
N SER A 149 7.65 -12.82 0.09
CA SER A 149 8.05 -12.55 -1.29
C SER A 149 6.92 -12.82 -2.28
N GLY A 150 6.20 -13.94 -2.12
CA GLY A 150 5.01 -14.26 -2.91
C GLY A 150 3.91 -13.21 -2.72
N PHE A 151 3.65 -12.82 -1.48
CA PHE A 151 2.68 -11.77 -1.16
C PHE A 151 3.02 -10.45 -1.84
N LYS A 152 4.28 -9.99 -1.73
CA LYS A 152 4.77 -8.76 -2.38
C LYS A 152 4.49 -8.76 -3.89
N TRP A 153 4.79 -9.86 -4.57
CA TRP A 153 4.61 -9.97 -6.01
C TRP A 153 3.12 -9.97 -6.40
N ARG A 154 2.30 -10.81 -5.75
CA ARG A 154 0.85 -10.89 -6.02
C ARG A 154 0.16 -9.57 -5.72
N LEU A 155 0.51 -8.93 -4.61
CA LEU A 155 -0.04 -7.64 -4.22
C LEU A 155 0.33 -6.53 -5.20
N LYS A 156 1.59 -6.46 -5.64
CA LYS A 156 2.04 -5.46 -6.62
C LYS A 156 1.25 -5.61 -7.93
N THR A 157 1.05 -6.84 -8.38
CA THR A 157 0.29 -7.16 -9.60
C THR A 157 -1.16 -6.73 -9.46
N TYR A 158 -1.82 -7.11 -8.36
CA TYR A 158 -3.21 -6.72 -8.07
C TYR A 158 -3.38 -5.20 -8.04
N LEU A 159 -2.54 -4.49 -7.29
CA LEU A 159 -2.63 -3.03 -7.20
C LEU A 159 -2.29 -2.32 -8.52
N SER A 160 -1.46 -2.92 -9.36
CA SER A 160 -1.19 -2.41 -10.71
C SER A 160 -2.43 -2.53 -11.60
N SER A 161 -3.13 -3.68 -11.57
CA SER A 161 -4.37 -3.88 -12.34
C SER A 161 -5.55 -3.02 -11.89
N GLN A 162 -5.53 -2.54 -10.65
CA GLN A 162 -6.57 -1.64 -10.12
C GLN A 162 -6.28 -0.17 -10.41
N ALA A 163 -5.01 0.18 -10.64
CA ALA A 163 -4.57 1.57 -10.75
C ALA A 163 -4.45 2.07 -12.20
N PHE A 164 -4.33 1.16 -13.17
CA PHE A 164 -4.10 1.44 -14.57
C PHE A 164 -5.13 0.77 -15.46
#